data_AF-A0A0J1HD60-F1
#
_entry.id   AF-A0A0J1HD60-F1
#
_cell.length_a   1.000
_cell.length_b   1.000
_cell.length_c   1.000
_cell.angle_alpha   90.00
_cell.angle_beta   90.00
_cell.angle_gamma   90.00
#
_symmetry.space_group_name_H-M   'P 1'
#
loop_
_entity.id
_entity.type
_entity.pdbx_description
1 polymer ?
#
loop_
_entity_poly.entity_id
_entity_poly.type
_entity_poly.pdbx_seq_one_letter_code
_entity_poly.pdbx_strand_id
1 'polypeptide(L)'
;MRAAIQRRPATAKDDQDWQDELASWGIESDTFAKVEAEPEVITVWDEHQNVLEWWLDIPAFLRWNGSVCLGMDASQVRADAELSGRTVDTDDYRKLKLIAQTMTEELNRRD
;
A
#
# COMPACT_ATOMS: atom_id res chain seq x y z
N MET A 1 34.10 4.78 -31.61
CA MET A 1 33.12 5.70 -32.22
C MET A 1 31.76 5.45 -31.58
N ARG A 2 31.27 6.34 -30.71
CA ARG A 2 29.89 6.28 -30.17
C ARG A 2 29.03 7.19 -31.02
N ALA A 3 28.33 6.64 -32.01
CA ALA A 3 27.32 7.38 -32.75
C ALA A 3 26.13 7.60 -31.81
N ALA A 4 25.81 8.86 -31.55
CA ALA A 4 24.66 9.25 -30.74
C ALA A 4 23.38 8.80 -31.46
N ILE A 5 22.59 7.93 -30.83
CA ILE A 5 21.23 7.59 -31.28
C ILE A 5 20.39 8.86 -31.08
N GLN A 6 20.21 9.64 -32.14
CA GLN A 6 19.28 10.76 -32.14
C GLN A 6 17.86 10.18 -32.13
N ARG A 7 17.18 10.31 -31.00
CA ARG A 7 15.79 9.88 -30.84
C ARG A 7 14.92 10.80 -31.70
N ARG A 8 14.28 10.25 -32.75
CA ARG A 8 13.33 10.99 -33.59
C ARG A 8 12.10 11.35 -32.75
N PRO A 9 11.51 12.55 -32.88
CA PRO A 9 10.22 12.86 -32.27
C PRO A 9 9.14 11.92 -32.81
N ALA A 10 8.20 11.53 -31.95
CA ALA A 10 7.05 10.72 -32.32
C ALA A 10 6.20 11.46 -33.37
N THR A 11 5.81 10.75 -34.42
CA THR A 11 4.91 11.26 -35.45
C THR A 11 3.50 10.76 -35.22
N ALA A 12 2.49 11.44 -35.77
CA ALA A 12 1.10 11.00 -35.65
C ALA A 12 0.86 9.56 -36.18
N LYS A 13 1.71 9.09 -37.10
CA LYS A 13 1.69 7.70 -37.56
C LYS A 13 2.22 6.74 -36.49
N ASP A 14 3.28 7.11 -35.78
CA ASP A 14 3.84 6.29 -34.71
C ASP A 14 2.82 6.14 -33.56
N ASP A 15 2.05 7.20 -33.27
CA ASP A 15 0.96 7.15 -32.28
C ASP A 15 -0.16 6.22 -32.74
N GLN A 16 -0.52 6.24 -34.02
CA GLN A 16 -1.57 5.38 -34.56
C GLN A 16 -1.15 3.91 -34.63
N ASP A 17 0.08 3.64 -35.09
CA ASP A 17 0.65 2.30 -35.11
C ASP A 17 0.71 1.71 -33.67
N TRP A 18 1.02 2.54 -32.67
CA TRP A 18 0.97 2.15 -31.25
C TRP A 18 -0.45 1.82 -30.75
N GLN A 19 -1.46 2.60 -31.14
CA GLN A 19 -2.85 2.30 -30.77
C GLN A 19 -3.34 0.99 -31.43
N ASP A 20 -2.95 0.72 -32.67
CA ASP A 20 -3.26 -0.52 -33.36
C ASP A 20 -2.60 -1.74 -32.69
N GLU A 21 -1.36 -1.59 -32.20
CA GLU A 21 -0.68 -2.61 -31.40
C GLU A 21 -1.42 -2.90 -30.08
N LEU A 22 -1.83 -1.87 -29.34
CA LEU A 22 -2.59 -2.01 -28.10
C LEU A 22 -3.95 -2.70 -28.34
N ALA A 23 -4.64 -2.33 -29.42
CA ALA A 23 -5.90 -2.94 -29.82
C ALA A 23 -5.73 -4.43 -30.15
N SER A 24 -4.61 -4.82 -30.78
CA SER A 24 -4.30 -6.22 -31.09
C SER A 24 -4.13 -7.09 -29.83
N TRP A 25 -3.80 -6.47 -28.70
CA TRP A 25 -3.68 -7.14 -27.39
C TRP A 25 -4.98 -7.12 -26.58
N GLY A 26 -6.07 -6.58 -27.16
CA GLY A 26 -7.36 -6.45 -26.49
C GLY A 26 -7.39 -5.38 -25.41
N ILE A 27 -6.45 -4.44 -25.44
CA ILE A 27 -6.38 -3.33 -24.49
C ILE A 27 -7.10 -2.14 -25.12
N GLU A 28 -8.34 -1.90 -24.69
CA GLU A 28 -9.08 -0.70 -25.08
C GLU A 28 -8.45 0.53 -24.40
N SER A 29 -8.51 1.70 -25.05
CA SER A 29 -7.97 2.97 -24.52
C SER A 29 -8.49 3.29 -23.11
N ASP A 30 -9.71 2.84 -22.79
CA ASP A 30 -10.37 3.07 -21.50
C ASP A 30 -9.88 2.11 -20.40
N THR A 31 -9.11 1.08 -20.74
CA THR A 31 -8.56 0.10 -19.79
C THR A 31 -7.57 0.77 -18.84
N PHE A 32 -6.79 1.74 -19.34
CA PHE A 32 -5.84 2.51 -18.53
C PHE A 32 -6.50 3.70 -17.83
N ALA A 33 -7.56 4.27 -18.39
CA ALA A 33 -8.31 5.37 -17.75
C ALA A 33 -8.94 4.95 -16.41
N LYS A 34 -9.23 3.65 -16.22
CA LYS A 34 -9.71 3.10 -14.93
C LYS A 34 -8.60 2.89 -13.89
N VAL A 35 -7.33 2.92 -14.28
CA VAL A 35 -6.20 2.73 -13.36
C VAL A 35 -5.84 4.05 -12.66
N GLU A 36 -6.26 5.19 -13.21
CA GLU A 36 -6.03 6.53 -12.66
C GLU A 36 -7.24 7.06 -11.89
N ALA A 37 -7.97 6.21 -11.16
CA ALA A 37 -8.87 6.72 -10.13
C ALA A 37 -8.01 7.50 -9.11
N GLU A 38 -8.25 8.81 -8.97
CA GLU A 38 -7.58 9.60 -7.93
C GLU A 38 -7.74 8.87 -6.59
N PRO A 39 -6.66 8.68 -5.82
CA PRO A 39 -6.73 7.92 -4.58
C PRO A 39 -7.75 8.57 -3.66
N GLU A 40 -8.65 7.76 -3.11
CA GLU A 40 -9.63 8.24 -2.14
C GLU A 40 -8.88 8.81 -0.92
N VAL A 41 -8.98 10.12 -0.73
CA VAL A 41 -8.33 10.81 0.40
C VAL A 41 -9.23 10.71 1.61
N ILE A 42 -8.75 9.98 2.62
CA ILE A 42 -9.44 9.83 3.91
C ILE A 42 -8.80 10.80 4.90
N THR A 43 -9.58 11.76 5.40
CA THR A 43 -9.12 12.66 6.46
C THR A 43 -9.08 11.94 7.79
N VAL A 44 -7.92 11.96 8.45
CA VAL A 44 -7.70 11.38 9.79
C VAL A 44 -7.48 12.50 10.81
N TRP A 45 -7.77 12.24 12.08
CA TRP A 45 -7.39 13.17 13.14
C TRP A 45 -5.87 13.12 13.36
N ASP A 46 -5.25 14.29 13.53
CA ASP A 46 -3.79 14.44 13.71
C ASP A 46 -3.24 13.57 14.85
N GLU A 47 -4.00 13.41 15.93
CA GLU A 47 -3.65 12.59 17.10
C GLU A 47 -3.55 11.08 16.81
N HIS A 48 -4.12 10.62 15.70
CA HIS A 48 -4.09 9.24 15.24
C HIS A 48 -3.13 9.02 14.08
N GLN A 49 -2.65 10.09 13.42
CA GLN A 49 -1.84 10.00 12.23
C GLN A 49 -0.57 9.17 12.46
N ASN A 50 0.19 9.49 13.52
CA ASN A 50 1.43 8.77 13.84
C ASN A 50 1.22 7.26 14.04
N VAL A 51 0.12 6.88 14.70
CA VAL A 51 -0.19 5.48 14.97
C VAL A 51 -0.63 4.75 13.71
N LEU A 52 -1.42 5.40 12.85
CA LEU A 52 -1.85 4.85 11.58
C LEU A 52 -0.68 4.64 10.63
N GLU A 53 0.20 5.64 10.51
CA GLU A 53 1.44 5.53 9.74
C GLU A 53 2.31 4.40 10.26
N TRP A 54 2.46 4.28 11.58
CA TRP A 54 3.24 3.20 12.18
C TRP A 54 2.61 1.84 11.89
N TRP A 55 1.30 1.68 12.09
CA TRP A 55 0.59 0.44 11.79
C TRP A 55 0.74 0.00 10.32
N LEU A 56 0.70 0.95 9.38
CA LEU A 56 0.88 0.69 7.95
C LEU A 56 2.32 0.31 7.58
N ASP A 57 3.30 0.73 8.38
CA ASP A 57 4.73 0.53 8.14
C ASP A 57 5.27 -0.76 8.79
N ILE A 58 4.70 -1.22 9.92
CA ILE A 58 5.22 -2.37 10.66
C ILE A 58 5.11 -3.67 9.84
N PRO A 59 6.24 -4.31 9.50
CA PRO A 59 6.21 -5.64 8.93
C PRO A 59 5.75 -6.66 9.99
N ALA A 60 4.82 -7.54 9.63
CA ALA A 60 4.30 -8.60 10.50
C ALA A 60 3.62 -8.12 11.80
N PHE A 61 2.82 -7.06 11.71
CA PHE A 61 2.03 -6.53 12.84
C PHE A 61 1.09 -7.57 13.50
N LEU A 62 0.49 -8.46 12.70
CA LEU A 62 -0.46 -9.48 13.15
C LEU A 62 0.22 -10.84 13.31
N ARG A 63 -0.14 -11.53 14.39
CA ARG A 63 0.24 -12.90 14.67
C ARG A 63 -0.82 -13.86 14.16
N TRP A 64 -0.37 -14.95 13.57
CA TRP A 64 -1.23 -15.97 12.96
C TRP A 64 -1.00 -17.35 13.59
N ASN A 65 -2.05 -18.16 13.61
CA ASN A 65 -1.99 -19.59 13.91
C ASN A 65 -2.81 -20.35 12.87
N GLY A 66 -2.14 -20.83 11.81
CA GLY A 66 -2.82 -21.35 10.63
C GLY A 66 -3.55 -20.22 9.90
N SER A 67 -4.84 -20.39 9.63
CA SER A 67 -5.70 -19.36 9.03
C SER A 67 -6.24 -18.34 10.05
N VAL A 68 -6.14 -18.64 11.35
CA VAL A 68 -6.74 -17.80 12.39
C VAL A 68 -5.78 -16.68 12.79
N CYS A 69 -6.26 -15.45 12.75
CA CYS A 69 -5.57 -14.29 13.30
C CYS A 69 -5.68 -14.29 14.83
N LEU A 70 -4.55 -14.17 15.53
CA LEU A 70 -4.48 -14.08 16.99
C LEU A 70 -4.37 -12.62 17.49
N GLY A 71 -4.31 -11.66 16.57
CA GLY A 71 -4.14 -10.24 16.85
C GLY A 71 -2.69 -9.78 16.89
N MET A 72 -2.43 -8.69 17.60
CA MET A 72 -1.14 -7.98 17.55
C MET A 72 0.02 -8.83 18.06
N ASP A 73 1.12 -8.85 17.33
CA ASP A 73 2.39 -9.33 17.87
C ASP A 73 3.10 -8.21 18.64
N ALA A 74 2.80 -8.10 19.94
CA ALA A 74 3.39 -7.07 20.79
C ALA A 74 4.93 -7.15 20.87
N SER A 75 5.54 -8.31 20.62
CA SER A 75 6.99 -8.48 20.66
C SER A 75 7.66 -7.90 19.41
N GLN A 76 7.07 -8.13 18.24
CA GLN A 76 7.52 -7.54 16.98
C GLN A 76 7.30 -6.03 16.95
N VAL A 77 6.12 -5.57 17.38
CA VAL A 77 5.82 -4.13 17.47
C VAL A 77 6.81 -3.41 18.38
N ARG A 78 7.18 -4.03 19.51
CA ARG A 78 8.19 -3.45 20.41
C ARG A 78 9.58 -3.45 19.77
N ALA A 79 9.98 -4.54 19.12
CA ALA A 79 11.28 -4.62 18.46
C ALA A 79 11.39 -3.58 17.32
N ASP A 80 10.33 -3.41 16.54
CA ASP A 80 10.24 -2.40 15.49
C ASP A 80 10.35 -0.99 16.07
N ALA A 81 9.62 -0.67 17.15
CA ALA A 81 9.72 0.61 17.83
C ALA A 81 11.16 0.93 18.28
N GLU A 82 11.84 -0.06 18.87
CA GLU A 82 13.22 0.07 19.35
C GLU A 82 14.20 0.27 18.18
N LEU A 83 14.04 -0.48 17.07
CA LEU A 83 14.93 -0.42 15.91
C LEU A 83 14.70 0.80 15.01
N SER A 84 13.46 1.25 14.89
CA SER A 84 13.08 2.45 14.14
C SER A 84 13.35 3.76 14.89
N GLY A 85 13.70 3.67 16.18
CA GLY A 85 13.91 4.84 17.04
C GLY A 85 12.63 5.63 17.32
N ARG A 86 11.45 5.01 17.13
CA ARG A 86 10.16 5.64 17.42
C ARG A 86 9.98 5.76 18.93
N THR A 87 9.55 6.94 19.39
CA THR A 87 9.15 7.12 20.79
C THR A 87 7.72 6.64 20.93
N VAL A 88 7.52 5.47 21.54
CA VAL A 88 6.19 4.89 21.76
C VAL A 88 5.68 5.32 23.12
N ASP A 89 4.57 6.05 23.13
CA ASP A 89 3.88 6.33 24.38
C ASP A 89 2.86 5.22 24.72
N THR A 90 2.29 5.30 25.92
CA THR A 90 1.30 4.29 26.36
C THR A 90 -0.02 4.40 25.61
N ASP A 91 -0.36 5.57 25.09
CA ASP A 91 -1.58 5.86 24.36
C ASP A 91 -1.53 5.30 22.93
N ASP A 92 -0.40 5.46 22.24
CA ASP A 92 -0.10 4.89 20.93
C ASP A 92 -0.20 3.37 20.96
N TYR A 93 0.34 2.76 22.02
CA TYR A 93 0.20 1.31 22.22
C TYR A 93 -1.26 0.87 22.43
N ARG A 94 -2.09 1.69 23.10
CA ARG A 94 -3.53 1.41 23.25
C ARG A 94 -4.26 1.54 21.92
N LYS A 95 -3.94 2.55 21.12
CA LYS A 95 -4.50 2.76 19.77
C LYS A 95 -4.14 1.60 18.84
N LEU A 96 -2.88 1.15 18.84
CA LEU A 96 -2.46 -0.05 18.09
C LEU A 96 -3.21 -1.31 18.50
N LYS A 97 -3.43 -1.51 19.81
CA LYS A 97 -4.25 -2.64 20.29
C LYS A 97 -5.66 -2.60 19.74
N LEU A 98 -6.28 -1.42 19.71
CA LEU A 98 -7.64 -1.26 19.19
C LEU A 98 -7.68 -1.65 17.70
N ILE A 99 -6.75 -1.13 16.90
CA ILE A 99 -6.61 -1.50 15.48
C ILE A 99 -6.46 -3.01 15.34
N ALA A 100 -5.57 -3.62 16.11
CA ALA A 100 -5.34 -5.05 16.05
C ALA A 100 -6.57 -5.87 16.43
N GLN A 101 -7.30 -5.46 17.46
CA GLN A 101 -8.53 -6.13 17.87
C GLN A 101 -9.57 -6.10 16.75
N THR A 102 -9.84 -4.91 16.20
CA THR A 102 -10.79 -4.77 15.09
C THR A 102 -10.36 -5.59 13.88
N MET A 103 -9.08 -5.55 13.49
CA MET A 103 -8.57 -6.37 12.39
C MET A 103 -8.70 -7.86 12.66
N THR A 104 -8.44 -8.32 13.89
CA THR A 104 -8.60 -9.72 14.28
C THR A 104 -10.03 -10.18 14.11
N GLU A 105 -10.99 -9.38 14.60
CA GLU A 105 -12.41 -9.66 14.47
C GLU A 105 -12.85 -9.69 13.00
N GLU A 106 -12.42 -8.72 12.17
CA GLU A 106 -12.78 -8.66 10.75
C GLU A 106 -12.15 -9.79 9.92
N LEU A 107 -10.90 -10.16 10.20
CA LEU A 107 -10.21 -11.24 9.49
C LEU A 107 -10.80 -12.60 9.86
N ASN A 108 -11.06 -12.84 11.14
CA ASN A 108 -11.62 -14.11 11.60
C ASN A 108 -13.13 -14.25 11.31
N ARG A 109 -13.86 -13.15 11.04
CA ARG A 109 -15.28 -13.22 10.64
C ARG A 109 -15.47 -13.76 9.22
N ARG A 110 -14.42 -13.74 8.40
CA ARG A 110 -14.45 -14.17 6.99
C ARG A 110 -14.15 -15.66 6.78
N ASP A 111 -13.69 -16.36 7.83
CA ASP A 111 -13.54 -17.82 7.91
C ASP A 111 -14.82 -18.49 8.47
#